data_AF-A0A522NGA9-F1
#
_entry.id   AF-A0A522NGA9-F1
#
_cell.length_a   1.000
_cell.length_b   1.000
_cell.length_c   1.000
_cell.angle_alpha   90.00
_cell.angle_beta   90.00
_cell.angle_gamma   90.00
#
_symmetry.space_group_name_H-M   'P 1'
#
loop_
_entity.id
_entity.type
_entity.pdbx_description
1 polymer ?
#
loop_
_entity_poly.entity_id
_entity_poly.type
_entity_poly.pdbx_seq_one_letter_code
_entity_poly.pdbx_strand_id
1 'polypeptide(L)'
;MLKLLAFAAMIVCAIALAAPAYAHGPYIVIVGSDSTHAFETTVGGALARPGDVEAYAVSHCDQRYDSTDCRVLAGGRGGCVALSDDGPTLVAAWAETRSSAKAAVVAKLGDPDANVDIARCIGDPGLVPPTGGSFWTTQ
;
A
#
# COMPACT_ATOMS: atom_id res chain seq x y z
N MET A 1 -32.03 5.68 52.19
CA MET A 1 -32.65 6.44 51.09
C MET A 1 -31.90 7.76 50.93
N LEU A 2 -31.05 7.87 49.91
CA LEU A 2 -30.82 9.11 49.16
C LEU A 2 -30.18 8.70 47.83
N LYS A 3 -30.81 9.16 46.75
CA LYS A 3 -30.59 8.80 45.36
C LYS A 3 -29.99 10.04 44.71
N LEU A 4 -28.80 9.95 44.12
CA LEU A 4 -28.28 10.93 43.17
C LEU A 4 -27.31 10.24 42.22
N LEU A 5 -27.73 10.19 40.96
CA LEU A 5 -27.04 9.70 39.79
C LEU A 5 -25.89 10.64 39.44
N ALA A 6 -24.76 10.09 38.97
CA ALA A 6 -23.82 10.84 38.16
C ALA A 6 -23.20 9.91 37.12
N PHE A 7 -23.81 9.93 35.94
CA PHE A 7 -23.22 9.46 34.69
C PHE A 7 -21.91 10.21 34.43
N ALA A 8 -20.82 9.49 34.25
CA ALA A 8 -19.63 10.02 33.58
C ALA A 8 -19.33 9.10 32.40
N ALA A 9 -20.08 9.28 31.32
CA ALA A 9 -19.70 8.78 30.01
C ALA A 9 -18.44 9.54 29.60
N MET A 10 -17.26 8.91 29.72
CA MET A 10 -16.06 9.41 29.08
C MET A 10 -16.19 9.22 27.57
N ILE A 11 -16.79 10.21 26.93
CA ILE A 11 -16.66 10.45 25.50
C ILE A 11 -15.20 10.83 25.27
N VAL A 12 -14.36 9.84 24.93
CA VAL A 12 -13.05 10.11 24.34
C VAL A 12 -13.32 10.61 22.92
N CYS A 13 -13.57 11.90 22.80
CA CYS A 13 -13.53 12.61 21.54
C CYS A 13 -12.04 12.69 21.14
N ALA A 14 -11.53 11.66 20.48
CA ALA A 14 -10.22 11.73 19.85
C ALA A 14 -10.30 12.84 18.80
N ILE A 15 -9.58 13.92 19.07
CA ILE A 15 -9.50 15.12 18.26
C ILE A 15 -8.81 14.73 16.97
N ALA A 16 -9.59 14.42 15.93
CA ALA A 16 -9.10 14.27 14.57
C ALA A 16 -8.71 15.66 14.04
N LEU A 17 -7.45 16.05 14.21
CA LEU A 17 -6.91 17.28 13.62
C LEU A 17 -5.48 17.06 13.12
N ALA A 18 -5.38 16.44 11.93
CA ALA A 18 -4.70 16.98 10.75
C ALA A 18 -4.52 15.88 9.68
N ALA A 19 -5.55 15.59 8.88
CA ALA A 19 -5.29 15.14 7.51
C ALA A 19 -5.29 16.41 6.66
N PRO A 20 -4.12 16.84 6.13
CA PRO A 20 -3.95 16.65 4.69
C PRO A 20 -2.48 16.56 4.23
N ALA A 21 -2.13 15.60 3.37
CA ALA A 21 -1.01 15.78 2.44
C ALA A 21 -1.01 14.82 1.24
N TYR A 22 -1.62 13.64 1.34
CA TYR A 22 -1.39 12.61 0.32
C TYR A 22 -2.32 12.69 -0.90
N ALA A 23 -3.34 13.56 -0.92
CA ALA A 23 -4.17 13.73 -2.12
C ALA A 23 -3.36 14.16 -3.37
N HIS A 24 -2.19 14.76 -3.16
CA HIS A 24 -1.29 15.26 -4.20
C HIS A 24 0.13 14.64 -4.14
N GLY A 25 0.30 13.53 -3.40
CA GLY A 25 1.57 12.84 -3.29
C GLY A 25 1.81 11.80 -4.39
N PRO A 26 3.07 11.35 -4.57
CA PRO A 26 3.40 10.22 -5.44
C PRO A 26 2.54 9.00 -5.11
N TYR A 27 2.24 8.20 -6.13
CA TYR A 27 1.44 6.98 -6.00
C TYR A 27 2.37 5.78 -5.89
N ILE A 28 2.12 4.87 -4.95
CA ILE A 28 2.83 3.59 -4.84
C ILE A 28 1.84 2.46 -5.09
N VAL A 29 2.25 1.48 -5.89
CA VAL A 29 1.46 0.29 -6.18
C VAL A 29 2.36 -0.94 -6.12
N ILE A 30 1.82 -2.03 -5.61
CA ILE A 30 2.40 -3.37 -5.75
C ILE A 30 1.47 -4.23 -6.62
N VAL A 31 2.07 -4.84 -7.64
CA VAL A 31 1.43 -5.79 -8.53
C VAL A 31 2.09 -7.15 -8.38
N GLY A 32 1.38 -8.21 -8.71
CA GLY A 32 1.98 -9.54 -8.77
C GLY A 32 1.12 -10.58 -9.46
N SER A 33 1.75 -11.70 -9.79
CA SER A 33 1.20 -12.89 -10.42
C SER A 33 1.24 -14.03 -9.41
N ASP A 34 0.09 -14.65 -9.13
CA ASP A 34 0.03 -15.78 -8.21
C ASP A 34 0.67 -17.01 -8.85
N SER A 35 0.49 -17.19 -10.16
CA SER A 35 1.00 -18.37 -10.88
C SER A 35 2.52 -18.46 -10.89
N THR A 36 3.21 -17.31 -10.86
CA THR A 36 4.67 -17.22 -10.88
C THR A 36 5.28 -16.82 -9.54
N HIS A 37 4.45 -16.47 -8.54
CA HIS A 37 4.88 -15.83 -7.29
C HIS A 37 5.81 -14.62 -7.53
N ALA A 38 5.57 -13.91 -8.63
CA ALA A 38 6.34 -12.73 -9.00
C ALA A 38 5.58 -11.46 -8.62
N PHE A 39 6.29 -10.44 -8.15
CA PHE A 39 5.70 -9.16 -7.78
C PHE A 39 6.67 -8.01 -8.02
N GLU A 40 6.11 -6.82 -8.24
CA GLU A 40 6.88 -5.59 -8.38
C GLU A 40 6.20 -4.44 -7.65
N THR A 41 7.02 -3.55 -7.10
CA THR A 41 6.55 -2.27 -6.58
C THR A 41 6.92 -1.16 -7.54
N THR A 42 5.93 -0.40 -7.97
CA THR A 42 6.10 0.76 -8.85
C THR A 42 5.68 2.02 -8.11
N VAL A 43 6.40 3.11 -8.34
CA VAL A 43 6.02 4.44 -7.89
C VAL A 43 5.79 5.37 -9.08
N GLY A 44 4.73 6.16 -9.02
CA GLY A 44 4.48 7.30 -9.90
C GLY A 44 4.92 8.61 -9.25
N GLY A 45 5.32 9.59 -10.05
CA GLY A 45 5.61 10.94 -9.56
C GLY A 45 4.36 11.63 -8.98
N ALA A 46 4.53 12.80 -8.37
CA ALA A 46 3.42 13.52 -7.71
C ALA A 46 2.23 13.84 -8.65
N LEU A 47 2.51 14.07 -9.94
CA LEU A 47 1.50 14.36 -10.96
C LEU A 47 0.92 13.10 -11.62
N ALA A 48 1.38 11.91 -11.21
CA ALA A 48 0.93 10.68 -11.81
C ALA A 48 -0.55 10.39 -11.46
N ARG A 49 -1.31 9.95 -12.46
CA ARG A 49 -2.66 9.40 -12.25
C ARG A 49 -2.51 7.96 -11.77
N PRO A 50 -3.19 7.55 -10.69
CA PRO A 50 -3.10 6.19 -10.14
C PRO A 50 -3.31 5.10 -11.21
N GLY A 51 -4.34 5.23 -12.05
CA GLY A 51 -4.64 4.26 -13.09
C GLY A 51 -3.56 4.09 -14.15
N ASP A 52 -2.81 5.14 -14.48
CA ASP A 52 -1.69 5.05 -15.43
C ASP A 52 -0.50 4.31 -14.79
N VAL A 53 -0.26 4.53 -13.49
CA VAL A 53 0.78 3.83 -12.73
C VAL A 53 0.45 2.35 -12.57
N GLU A 54 -0.82 2.05 -12.27
CA GLU A 54 -1.33 0.68 -12.17
C GLU A 54 -1.25 -0.06 -13.50
N ALA A 55 -1.72 0.56 -14.59
CA ALA A 55 -1.66 -0.04 -15.92
C ALA A 55 -0.22 -0.31 -16.37
N TYR A 56 0.69 0.65 -16.12
CA TYR A 56 2.11 0.43 -16.37
C TYR A 56 2.66 -0.72 -15.53
N ALA A 57 2.39 -0.74 -14.22
CA ALA A 57 2.91 -1.76 -13.32
C ALA A 57 2.44 -3.17 -13.72
N VAL A 58 1.15 -3.34 -14.03
CA VAL A 58 0.60 -4.61 -14.49
C VAL A 58 1.27 -5.05 -15.80
N SER A 59 1.30 -4.18 -16.81
CA SER A 59 1.90 -4.50 -18.10
C SER A 59 3.39 -4.81 -18.00
N HIS A 60 4.12 -4.12 -17.13
CA HIS A 60 5.53 -4.36 -16.89
C HIS A 60 5.77 -5.69 -16.18
N CYS A 61 4.94 -6.04 -15.19
CA CYS A 61 4.97 -7.34 -14.52
C CYS A 61 4.73 -8.48 -15.52
N ASP A 62 3.68 -8.38 -16.34
CA ASP A 62 3.37 -9.40 -17.37
C ASP A 62 4.57 -9.61 -18.30
N GLN A 63 5.17 -8.52 -18.80
CA GLN A 63 6.32 -8.57 -19.70
C GLN A 63 7.59 -9.12 -19.04
N ARG A 64 7.86 -8.73 -17.80
CA ARG A 64 9.10 -9.11 -17.10
C ARG A 64 9.11 -10.58 -16.71
N TYR A 65 7.95 -11.11 -16.32
CA TYR A 65 7.83 -12.46 -15.79
C TYR A 65 7.18 -13.44 -16.76
N ASP A 66 6.90 -13.02 -18.00
CA ASP A 66 6.19 -13.82 -19.01
C ASP A 66 4.88 -14.40 -18.44
N SER A 67 4.13 -13.53 -17.76
CA SER A 67 2.90 -13.87 -17.07
C SER A 67 1.68 -13.20 -17.71
N THR A 68 0.50 -13.73 -17.42
CA THR A 68 -0.79 -13.18 -17.88
C THR A 68 -1.78 -12.96 -16.73
N ASP A 69 -1.37 -13.23 -15.49
CA ASP A 69 -2.18 -13.04 -14.29
C ASP A 69 -1.63 -11.96 -13.36
N CYS A 70 -0.71 -11.08 -13.83
CA CYS A 70 -0.31 -9.94 -13.03
C CYS A 70 -1.51 -9.02 -12.77
N ARG A 71 -1.67 -8.61 -11.51
CA ARG A 71 -2.75 -7.72 -11.08
C ARG A 71 -2.30 -6.80 -9.97
N VAL A 72 -3.03 -5.69 -9.79
CA VAL A 72 -2.85 -4.82 -8.62
C VAL A 72 -3.24 -5.58 -7.36
N LEU A 73 -2.30 -5.67 -6.42
CA LEU A 73 -2.53 -6.29 -5.11
C LEU A 73 -2.85 -5.23 -4.06
N ALA A 74 -2.17 -4.10 -4.11
CA ALA A 74 -2.45 -2.92 -3.29
C ALA A 74 -1.82 -1.65 -3.89
N GLY A 75 -2.43 -0.50 -3.62
CA GLY A 75 -1.87 0.79 -4.02
C GLY A 75 -2.53 1.95 -3.29
N GLY A 76 -1.83 3.08 -3.26
CA GLY A 76 -2.30 4.29 -2.61
C GLY A 76 -1.36 5.47 -2.83
N ARG A 77 -1.88 6.69 -2.62
CA ARG A 77 -1.03 7.89 -2.64
C ARG A 77 -0.31 8.04 -1.32
N GLY A 78 0.99 8.33 -1.36
CA GLY A 78 1.80 8.37 -0.15
C GLY A 78 2.01 6.98 0.46
N GLY A 79 2.64 6.95 1.63
CA GLY A 79 2.70 5.76 2.48
C GLY A 79 3.54 4.61 1.94
N CYS A 80 3.08 3.39 2.26
CA CYS A 80 3.81 2.15 2.06
C CYS A 80 2.88 1.02 1.59
N VAL A 81 3.42 0.12 0.79
CA VAL A 81 2.82 -1.18 0.48
C VAL A 81 3.59 -2.28 1.20
N ALA A 82 2.89 -3.34 1.58
CA ALA A 82 3.47 -4.56 2.11
C ALA A 82 2.86 -5.78 1.43
N LEU A 83 3.62 -6.89 1.40
CA LEU A 83 3.25 -8.14 0.75
C LEU A 83 3.68 -9.32 1.61
N SER A 84 2.83 -10.36 1.63
CA SER A 84 3.22 -11.72 2.00
C SER A 84 3.04 -12.64 0.78
N ASP A 85 3.97 -13.59 0.68
CA ASP A 85 4.10 -14.59 -0.39
C ASP A 85 4.10 -16.02 0.19
N ASP A 86 3.64 -16.20 1.43
CA ASP A 86 3.73 -17.51 2.10
C ASP A 86 2.55 -18.45 1.76
N GLY A 87 1.56 -17.93 1.04
CA GLY A 87 0.32 -18.62 0.71
C GLY A 87 0.21 -18.98 -0.77
N PRO A 88 -0.88 -19.66 -1.17
CA PRO A 88 -1.16 -19.99 -2.57
C PRO A 88 -1.48 -18.76 -3.44
N THR A 89 -1.67 -17.59 -2.82
CA THR A 89 -1.96 -16.32 -3.49
C THR A 89 -1.17 -15.22 -2.82
N LEU A 90 -0.69 -14.27 -3.62
CA LEU A 90 -0.03 -13.06 -3.13
C LEU A 90 -1.03 -12.18 -2.38
N VAL A 91 -0.69 -11.78 -1.15
CA VAL A 91 -1.55 -10.90 -0.34
C VAL A 91 -0.81 -9.64 0.03
N ALA A 92 -1.30 -8.51 -0.48
CA ALA A 92 -0.73 -7.20 -0.21
C ALA A 92 -1.72 -6.24 0.45
N ALA A 93 -1.17 -5.21 1.08
CA ALA A 93 -1.94 -4.08 1.59
C ALA A 93 -1.15 -2.78 1.47
N TRP A 94 -1.87 -1.68 1.36
CA TRP A 94 -1.33 -0.33 1.43
C TRP A 94 -1.77 0.33 2.74
N ALA A 95 -0.89 1.14 3.33
CA ALA A 95 -1.24 2.02 4.44
C ALA A 95 -0.24 3.19 4.55
N GLU A 96 -0.56 4.16 5.39
CA GLU A 96 0.24 5.38 5.56
C GLU A 96 1.65 5.13 6.12
N THR A 97 1.83 4.07 6.92
CA THR A 97 3.13 3.71 7.51
C THR A 97 3.51 2.27 7.16
N ARG A 98 4.82 1.97 7.24
CA ARG A 98 5.34 0.62 7.01
C ARG A 98 4.70 -0.39 7.95
N SER A 99 4.63 -0.06 9.25
CA SER A 99 4.05 -0.95 10.27
C SER A 99 2.56 -1.18 10.04
N SER A 100 1.80 -0.14 9.68
CA SER A 100 0.37 -0.30 9.36
C SER A 100 0.14 -1.11 8.08
N ALA A 101 1.01 -1.00 7.08
CA ALA A 101 0.89 -1.78 5.85
C ALA A 101 1.11 -3.27 6.15
N LYS A 102 2.14 -3.60 6.95
CA LYS A 102 2.38 -4.97 7.42
C LYS A 102 1.22 -5.52 8.25
N ALA A 103 0.73 -4.73 9.21
CA ALA A 103 -0.41 -5.11 10.04
C ALA A 103 -1.69 -5.34 9.19
N ALA A 104 -1.89 -4.56 8.12
CA ALA A 104 -3.00 -4.76 7.21
C ALA A 104 -2.88 -6.05 6.37
N VAL A 105 -1.67 -6.47 6.00
CA VAL A 105 -1.44 -7.79 5.37
C VAL A 105 -1.77 -8.92 6.35
N VAL A 106 -1.23 -8.86 7.57
CA VAL A 106 -1.52 -9.81 8.66
C VAL A 106 -3.03 -9.91 8.90
N ALA A 107 -3.72 -8.77 8.98
CA ALA A 107 -5.17 -8.73 9.16
C ALA A 107 -5.94 -9.35 7.98
N LYS A 108 -5.47 -9.17 6.74
CA LYS A 108 -6.07 -9.81 5.55
C LYS A 108 -5.88 -11.32 5.52
N LEU A 109 -4.72 -11.80 5.97
CA LEU A 109 -4.41 -13.23 6.05
C LEU A 109 -5.13 -13.91 7.22
N GLY A 110 -5.46 -13.16 8.27
CA GLY A 110 -6.03 -13.73 9.49
C GLY A 110 -5.00 -14.57 10.27
N ASP A 111 -3.72 -14.38 9.99
CA ASP A 111 -2.60 -15.13 10.57
C ASP A 111 -1.59 -14.14 11.19
N PRO A 112 -1.47 -14.09 12.53
CA PRO A 112 -0.54 -13.19 13.21
C PRO A 112 0.93 -13.52 12.97
N ASP A 113 1.23 -14.76 12.55
CA ASP A 113 2.58 -15.25 12.28
C ASP A 113 2.93 -15.18 10.78
N ALA A 114 2.06 -14.60 9.95
CA ALA A 114 2.31 -14.42 8.53
C ALA A 114 3.60 -13.65 8.26
N ASN A 115 4.41 -14.15 7.33
CA ASN A 115 5.69 -13.56 7.02
C ASN A 115 5.51 -12.40 6.01
N VAL A 116 5.56 -11.17 6.53
CA VAL A 116 5.45 -9.94 5.74
C VAL A 116 6.83 -9.28 5.62
N ASP A 117 7.73 -9.97 4.94
CA ASP A 117 9.12 -9.52 4.74
C ASP A 117 9.23 -8.32 3.81
N ILE A 118 8.31 -8.23 2.85
CA ILE A 118 8.38 -7.22 1.79
C ILE A 118 7.50 -6.04 2.18
N ALA A 119 8.13 -4.92 2.52
CA ALA A 119 7.44 -3.65 2.67
C ALA A 119 8.25 -2.51 2.05
N ARG A 120 7.61 -1.75 1.17
CA ARG A 120 8.19 -0.65 0.42
C ARG A 120 7.41 0.63 0.68
N CYS A 121 8.12 1.70 0.96
CA CYS A 121 7.59 3.02 1.23
C CYS A 121 8.07 4.00 0.19
N ILE A 122 7.25 5.01 -0.08
CA ILE A 122 7.70 6.16 -0.87
C ILE A 122 8.91 6.79 -0.17
N GLY A 123 9.98 7.00 -0.94
CA GLY A 123 11.26 7.51 -0.43
C GLY A 123 12.24 6.42 0.01
N ASP A 124 11.86 5.13 -0.04
CA ASP A 124 12.82 4.05 0.21
C ASP A 124 13.95 4.05 -0.84
N PRO A 125 15.21 3.81 -0.41
CA PRO A 125 16.32 3.71 -1.34
C PRO A 125 16.08 2.56 -2.33
N GLY A 126 16.23 2.87 -3.62
CA GLY A 126 15.98 1.94 -4.72
C GLY A 126 14.55 1.90 -5.24
N LEU A 127 13.61 2.62 -4.63
CA LEU A 127 12.26 2.79 -5.15
C LEU A 127 12.15 4.12 -5.89
N VAL A 128 12.57 4.13 -7.16
CA VAL A 128 12.53 5.29 -8.04
C VAL A 128 11.46 5.11 -9.12
N PRO A 129 10.77 6.18 -9.53
CA PRO A 129 9.82 6.10 -10.63
C PRO A 129 10.50 5.63 -11.92
N PRO A 130 9.77 4.90 -12.79
CA PRO A 130 10.26 4.54 -14.12
C PRO A 130 10.84 5.73 -14.88
N THR A 131 11.96 5.53 -15.57
CA THR A 131 12.57 6.55 -16.43
C THR A 131 11.78 6.70 -17.72
N GLY A 132 11.22 7.89 -17.99
CA GLY A 132 10.59 8.18 -19.29
C GLY A 132 9.38 9.09 -19.22
N GLY A 133 9.61 10.39 -19.07
CA GLY A 133 8.58 11.44 -19.17
C GLY A 133 8.41 12.28 -17.91
N SER A 134 7.96 13.53 -18.10
CA SER A 134 7.69 14.51 -17.02
C SER A 134 6.66 14.05 -15.99
N PHE A 135 5.88 13.03 -16.34
CA PHE A 135 4.89 12.37 -15.50
C PHE A 135 5.50 11.57 -14.34
N TRP A 136 6.72 11.04 -14.51
CA TRP A 136 7.38 10.17 -13.53
C TRP A 136 8.39 10.90 -12.64
N THR A 137 8.84 12.10 -13.03
CA THR A 137 10.08 12.71 -12.48
C THR A 137 9.89 13.75 -11.38
N THR A 138 8.67 14.04 -10.92
CA THR A 138 8.47 14.98 -9.81
C THR A 138 8.53 14.24 -8.46
N GLN A 139 9.75 14.18 -7.91
CA GLN A 139 9.99 14.00 -6.46
C GLN A 139 9.66 15.28 -5.70
#